data_AF-A0A1G0SNW4-F1
#
_entry.id   AF-A0A1G0SNW4-F1
#
_cell.length_a   1.000
_cell.length_b   1.000
_cell.length_c   1.000
_cell.angle_alpha   90.00
_cell.angle_beta   90.00
_cell.angle_gamma   90.00
#
_symmetry.space_group_name_H-M   'P 1'
#
loop_
_entity.id
_entity.type
_entity.pdbx_description
1 polymer ?
#
loop_
_entity_poly.entity_id
_entity_poly.type
_entity_poly.pdbx_seq_one_letter_code
_entity_poly.pdbx_strand_id
1 'polypeptide(L)'
;MSKFNFDTSTFNLTLVIIYLMINSQTLLAQQTSHTMENDQCYTCHKEIEILPKGFLEYDIHMQEGLSCAGCHGGDSKVEDEEIAMSKQKGFIGVPSKEQIPQFCGKCHSNIEFMRTYQPRISTDQVKQYYQSVHGELLVKGDNKVADCTSCHTAHGIISSKDPRSTVYSLNVPQTCRKCHSNSIYMRGYDIPTDQYEIYSLSVHGKALLELKDIGAPTCNDCHGNHGATPPGIASVTHLCGSCHLNNLELFRQTRMAKKFEELGLHGCEQCHGYHSVQKAMDDFVGTKQTSFCITCHEEGDKGYETAKNISYYIKDLVNLYDSANTKMLNVKIKGMNDIDIGFLLQEGRQKLIESRTLVHTFDANRVNEKTKEGGKIIKEGIALADKEVDEFYSRRNGFAIATVVFLFLAVALFLKIKDIELKKKL
;
A
#
# COMPACT_ATOMS: atom_id res chain seq x y z
N MET A 1 42.59 -18.96 -6.26
CA MET A 1 41.67 -19.92 -6.90
C MET A 1 41.36 -21.04 -5.90
N SER A 2 40.33 -20.87 -5.06
CA SER A 2 39.83 -21.98 -4.24
C SER A 2 38.84 -22.79 -5.08
N LYS A 3 39.07 -24.11 -5.16
CA LYS A 3 38.13 -25.05 -5.78
C LYS A 3 37.01 -25.30 -4.78
N PHE A 4 35.81 -24.81 -5.07
CA PHE A 4 34.59 -25.25 -4.39
C PHE A 4 34.31 -26.71 -4.80
N ASN A 5 34.45 -27.62 -3.85
CA ASN A 5 33.92 -28.97 -3.97
C ASN A 5 32.39 -28.87 -3.81
N PHE A 6 31.66 -29.05 -4.92
CA PHE A 6 30.22 -29.22 -4.87
C PHE A 6 29.91 -30.61 -4.32
N ASP A 7 29.28 -30.65 -3.15
CA ASP A 7 28.80 -31.86 -2.50
C ASP A 7 27.58 -32.39 -3.27
N THR A 8 27.80 -33.45 -4.05
CA THR A 8 26.80 -34.08 -4.92
C THR A 8 25.61 -34.67 -4.15
N SER A 9 25.73 -34.86 -2.83
CA SER A 9 24.63 -35.32 -1.98
C SER A 9 23.55 -34.24 -1.79
N THR A 10 23.96 -32.97 -1.66
CA THR A 10 23.05 -31.85 -1.44
C THR A 10 22.22 -31.54 -2.69
N PHE A 11 22.82 -31.64 -3.88
CA PHE A 11 22.14 -31.37 -5.14
C PHE A 11 21.04 -32.38 -5.48
N ASN A 12 21.27 -33.66 -5.16
CA ASN A 12 20.28 -34.73 -5.34
C ASN A 12 19.10 -34.61 -4.37
N LEU A 13 19.34 -34.16 -3.13
CA LEU A 13 18.27 -33.97 -2.15
C LEU A 13 17.33 -32.82 -2.55
N THR A 14 17.87 -31.72 -3.08
CA THR A 14 17.06 -30.59 -3.57
C THR A 14 16.22 -30.99 -4.78
N LEU A 15 16.78 -31.77 -5.71
CA LEU A 15 16.05 -32.30 -6.86
C LEU A 15 14.93 -33.27 -6.47
N VAL A 16 15.16 -34.13 -5.48
CA VAL A 16 14.13 -35.05 -4.94
C VAL A 16 13.01 -34.27 -4.23
N ILE A 17 13.33 -33.23 -3.46
CA ILE A 17 12.33 -32.38 -2.81
C ILE A 17 11.50 -31.60 -3.84
N ILE A 18 12.15 -31.03 -4.86
CA ILE A 18 11.45 -30.35 -5.97
C ILE A 18 10.58 -31.34 -6.73
N TYR A 19 11.06 -32.54 -7.03
CA TYR A 19 10.29 -33.59 -7.70
C TYR A 19 9.10 -34.07 -6.85
N LEU A 20 9.26 -34.22 -5.53
CA LEU A 20 8.16 -34.56 -4.61
C LEU A 20 7.14 -33.42 -4.48
N MET A 21 7.56 -32.15 -4.50
CA MET A 21 6.65 -31.01 -4.50
C MET A 21 5.88 -30.83 -5.81
N ILE A 22 6.53 -31.09 -6.96
CA ILE A 22 5.86 -31.07 -8.26
C ILE A 22 4.86 -32.22 -8.36
N ASN A 23 5.23 -33.44 -7.92
CA ASN A 23 4.35 -34.60 -7.97
C ASN A 23 3.18 -34.55 -6.97
N SER A 24 3.35 -33.87 -5.84
CA SER A 24 2.23 -33.66 -4.90
C SER A 24 1.23 -32.64 -5.42
N GLN A 25 1.70 -31.57 -6.10
CA GLN A 25 0.81 -30.61 -6.76
C GLN A 25 0.02 -31.25 -7.93
N THR A 26 0.64 -32.12 -8.72
CA THR A 26 -0.05 -32.82 -9.81
C THR A 26 -1.06 -33.85 -9.29
N LEU A 27 -0.76 -34.56 -8.19
CA LEU A 27 -1.72 -35.50 -7.57
C LEU A 27 -2.98 -34.79 -7.05
N LEU A 28 -2.83 -33.65 -6.36
CA LEU A 28 -3.95 -32.85 -5.86
C LEU A 28 -4.81 -32.26 -6.98
N ALA A 29 -4.18 -31.78 -8.05
CA ALA A 29 -4.89 -31.27 -9.24
C ALA A 29 -5.66 -32.39 -10.00
N GLN A 30 -5.10 -33.59 -10.05
CA GLN A 30 -5.73 -34.73 -10.73
C GLN A 30 -6.86 -35.36 -9.88
N GLN A 31 -6.76 -35.29 -8.56
CA GLN A 31 -7.78 -35.80 -7.65
C GLN A 31 -8.99 -34.88 -7.54
N THR A 32 -8.79 -33.56 -7.59
CA THR A 32 -9.86 -32.54 -7.62
C THR A 32 -10.65 -32.56 -8.94
N SER A 33 -9.98 -32.74 -10.09
CA SER A 33 -10.68 -32.88 -11.37
C SER A 33 -11.54 -34.15 -11.45
N HIS A 34 -11.08 -35.28 -10.89
CA HIS A 34 -11.83 -36.54 -10.89
C HIS A 34 -13.05 -36.55 -9.94
N THR A 35 -13.02 -35.80 -8.84
CA THR A 35 -14.20 -35.67 -7.95
C THR A 35 -15.34 -34.86 -8.58
N MET A 36 -15.03 -34.00 -9.54
CA MET A 36 -15.96 -33.05 -10.14
C MET A 36 -16.58 -33.52 -11.46
N GLU A 37 -15.87 -34.36 -12.23
CA GLU A 37 -16.42 -35.00 -13.44
C GLU A 37 -17.59 -35.96 -13.14
N ASN A 38 -17.72 -36.42 -11.90
CA ASN A 38 -18.80 -37.33 -11.47
C ASN A 38 -19.96 -36.62 -10.75
N ASP A 39 -19.97 -35.27 -10.72
CA ASP A 39 -21.02 -34.49 -10.08
C ASP A 39 -22.15 -34.19 -11.08
N GLN A 40 -23.31 -34.82 -10.88
CA GLN A 40 -24.48 -34.68 -11.75
C GLN A 40 -25.13 -33.29 -11.66
N CYS A 41 -24.99 -32.60 -10.52
CA CYS A 41 -25.44 -31.22 -10.41
C CYS A 41 -24.63 -30.33 -11.37
N TYR A 42 -23.30 -30.49 -11.38
CA TYR A 42 -22.44 -29.73 -12.30
C TYR A 42 -22.71 -30.09 -13.77
N THR A 43 -22.79 -31.38 -14.11
CA THR A 43 -23.03 -31.83 -15.50
C THR A 43 -24.30 -31.21 -16.07
N CYS A 44 -25.43 -31.35 -15.36
CA CYS A 44 -26.70 -30.78 -15.79
C CYS A 44 -26.66 -29.24 -15.82
N HIS A 45 -26.17 -28.58 -14.77
CA HIS A 45 -26.14 -27.10 -14.69
C HIS A 45 -25.19 -26.46 -15.72
N LYS A 46 -24.15 -27.18 -16.14
CA LYS A 46 -23.25 -26.75 -17.21
C LYS A 46 -23.96 -26.82 -18.57
N GLU A 47 -24.70 -27.89 -18.84
CA GLU A 47 -25.40 -28.09 -20.11
C GLU A 47 -26.51 -27.07 -20.35
N ILE A 48 -27.22 -26.66 -19.29
CA ILE A 48 -28.25 -25.61 -19.38
C ILE A 48 -27.68 -24.19 -19.26
N GLU A 49 -26.35 -24.04 -19.31
CA GLU A 49 -25.62 -22.77 -19.38
C GLU A 49 -25.90 -21.78 -18.23
N ILE A 50 -26.25 -22.26 -17.03
CA ILE A 50 -26.50 -21.38 -15.87
C ILE A 50 -25.26 -21.15 -14.99
N LEU A 51 -24.16 -21.86 -15.25
CA LEU A 51 -22.92 -21.71 -14.49
C LEU A 51 -22.05 -20.57 -15.03
N PRO A 52 -21.35 -19.82 -14.14
CA PRO A 52 -20.36 -18.85 -14.58
C PRO A 52 -19.26 -19.47 -15.45
N LYS A 53 -18.73 -18.70 -16.40
CA LYS A 53 -17.58 -19.15 -17.20
C LYS A 53 -16.37 -19.43 -16.29
N GLY A 54 -15.74 -20.58 -16.50
CA GLY A 54 -14.58 -21.00 -15.70
C GLY A 54 -14.91 -21.34 -14.24
N PHE A 55 -16.17 -21.66 -13.92
CA PHE A 55 -16.61 -21.95 -12.55
C PHE A 55 -15.71 -22.96 -11.83
N LEU A 56 -15.41 -24.12 -12.44
CA LEU A 56 -14.51 -25.12 -11.85
C LEU A 56 -13.06 -24.64 -11.71
N GLU A 57 -12.63 -23.75 -12.60
CA GLU A 57 -11.25 -23.28 -12.65
C GLU A 57 -10.99 -22.17 -11.63
N TYR A 58 -11.99 -21.37 -11.29
CA TYR A 58 -11.80 -20.13 -10.52
C TYR A 58 -12.47 -20.14 -9.15
N ASP A 59 -13.52 -20.94 -8.96
CA ASP A 59 -14.20 -21.01 -7.67
C ASP A 59 -13.32 -21.75 -6.65
N ILE A 60 -12.96 -21.04 -5.58
CA ILE A 60 -12.05 -21.56 -4.55
C ILE A 60 -12.67 -22.74 -3.80
N HIS A 61 -13.99 -22.81 -3.68
CA HIS A 61 -14.65 -23.94 -3.03
C HIS A 61 -14.57 -25.18 -3.89
N MET A 62 -14.76 -25.03 -5.20
CA MET A 62 -14.65 -26.15 -6.15
C MET A 62 -13.20 -26.64 -6.26
N GLN A 63 -12.22 -25.73 -6.28
CA GLN A 63 -10.78 -26.07 -6.25
C GLN A 63 -10.38 -26.88 -5.01
N GLU A 64 -11.01 -26.61 -3.87
CA GLU A 64 -10.79 -27.34 -2.61
C GLU A 64 -11.70 -28.57 -2.45
N GLY A 65 -12.45 -28.94 -3.50
CA GLY A 65 -13.27 -30.15 -3.55
C GLY A 65 -14.63 -30.06 -2.87
N LEU A 66 -15.12 -28.86 -2.55
CA LEU A 66 -16.48 -28.65 -2.06
C LEU A 66 -17.45 -28.64 -3.25
N SER A 67 -18.25 -29.69 -3.39
CA SER A 67 -19.18 -29.82 -4.52
C SER A 67 -20.43 -28.94 -4.39
N CYS A 68 -21.28 -28.92 -5.43
CA CYS A 68 -22.56 -28.21 -5.41
C CYS A 68 -23.42 -28.63 -4.21
N ALA A 69 -23.47 -29.94 -3.92
CA ALA A 69 -24.19 -30.49 -2.79
C ALA A 69 -23.52 -30.17 -1.43
N GLY A 70 -22.22 -29.88 -1.42
CA GLY A 70 -21.53 -29.35 -0.23
C GLY A 70 -22.08 -28.00 0.23
N CYS A 71 -22.53 -27.16 -0.71
CA CYS A 71 -23.16 -25.88 -0.43
C CYS A 71 -24.68 -26.01 -0.29
N HIS A 72 -25.35 -26.57 -1.30
CA HIS A 72 -26.81 -26.57 -1.41
C HIS A 72 -27.50 -27.81 -0.83
N GLY A 73 -26.75 -28.83 -0.41
CA GLY A 73 -27.30 -30.15 -0.06
C GLY A 73 -27.75 -30.93 -1.31
N GLY A 74 -28.52 -32.00 -1.10
CA GLY A 74 -28.95 -32.87 -2.19
C GLY A 74 -28.01 -34.05 -2.44
N ASP A 75 -28.19 -34.72 -3.57
CA ASP A 75 -27.42 -35.91 -3.95
C ASP A 75 -26.78 -35.73 -5.33
N SER A 76 -25.50 -35.35 -5.35
CA SER A 76 -24.78 -35.07 -6.60
C SER A 76 -24.45 -36.31 -7.45
N LYS A 77 -24.85 -37.50 -7.01
CA LYS A 77 -24.64 -38.75 -7.77
C LYS A 77 -25.84 -39.15 -8.61
N VAL A 78 -26.97 -38.45 -8.48
CA VAL A 78 -28.23 -38.79 -9.14
C VAL A 78 -28.53 -37.76 -10.22
N GLU A 79 -28.86 -38.24 -11.43
CA GLU A 79 -29.23 -37.39 -12.57
C GLU A 79 -30.66 -36.86 -12.47
N ASP A 80 -31.55 -37.61 -11.83
CA ASP A 80 -32.96 -37.22 -11.65
C ASP A 80 -33.06 -36.00 -10.72
N GLU A 81 -33.57 -34.89 -11.25
CA GLU A 81 -33.69 -33.60 -10.55
C GLU A 81 -34.53 -33.71 -9.28
N GLU A 82 -35.68 -34.40 -9.33
CA GLU A 82 -36.59 -34.50 -8.19
C GLU A 82 -35.94 -35.24 -7.02
N ILE A 83 -35.12 -36.26 -7.32
CA ILE A 83 -34.39 -37.02 -6.31
C ILE A 83 -33.16 -36.24 -5.83
N ALA A 84 -32.36 -35.71 -6.76
CA ALA A 84 -31.11 -35.00 -6.47
C ALA A 84 -31.36 -33.71 -5.66
N MET A 85 -32.40 -32.96 -6.00
CA MET A 85 -32.80 -31.70 -5.35
C MET A 85 -33.93 -31.91 -4.32
N SER A 86 -34.10 -33.12 -3.81
CA SER A 86 -35.13 -33.38 -2.80
C SER A 86 -34.77 -32.78 -1.43
N LYS A 87 -35.79 -32.24 -0.74
CA LYS A 87 -35.66 -31.82 0.67
C LYS A 87 -35.26 -32.97 1.59
N GLN A 88 -35.62 -34.21 1.25
CA GLN A 88 -35.24 -35.42 2.00
C GLN A 88 -33.72 -35.65 1.97
N LYS A 89 -33.05 -35.27 0.88
CA LYS A 89 -31.59 -35.28 0.74
C LYS A 89 -30.94 -33.99 1.26
N GLY A 90 -31.68 -33.17 1.99
CA GLY A 90 -31.17 -31.93 2.58
C GLY A 90 -30.94 -30.81 1.58
N PHE A 91 -31.50 -30.90 0.37
CA PHE A 91 -31.41 -29.81 -0.60
C PHE A 91 -32.16 -28.58 -0.09
N ILE A 92 -31.48 -27.43 -0.11
CA ILE A 92 -32.03 -26.17 0.42
C ILE A 92 -32.39 -25.14 -0.66
N GLY A 93 -31.97 -25.38 -1.92
CA GLY A 93 -32.17 -24.42 -3.01
C GLY A 93 -31.36 -23.14 -2.87
N VAL A 94 -31.85 -22.05 -3.46
CA VAL A 94 -31.23 -20.73 -3.39
C VAL A 94 -31.64 -20.05 -2.07
N PRO A 95 -30.69 -19.73 -1.17
CA PRO A 95 -31.02 -19.06 0.09
C PRO A 95 -31.58 -17.64 -0.18
N SER A 96 -32.53 -17.21 0.65
CA SER A 96 -32.95 -15.81 0.69
C SER A 96 -31.82 -14.90 1.17
N LYS A 97 -31.93 -13.60 0.89
CA LYS A 97 -30.93 -12.59 1.23
C LYS A 97 -30.54 -12.63 2.71
N GLU A 98 -31.53 -12.76 3.58
CA GLU A 98 -31.40 -12.81 5.03
C GLU A 98 -30.72 -14.10 5.51
N GLN A 99 -30.81 -15.18 4.73
CA GLN A 99 -30.18 -16.47 5.03
C GLN A 99 -28.72 -16.54 4.57
N ILE A 100 -28.29 -15.71 3.61
CA ILE A 100 -26.95 -15.76 3.02
C ILE A 100 -25.83 -15.72 4.08
N PRO A 101 -25.82 -14.82 5.07
CA PRO A 101 -24.72 -14.78 6.04
C PRO A 101 -24.61 -16.07 6.84
N GLN A 102 -25.73 -16.67 7.26
CA GLN A 102 -25.73 -17.94 7.98
C GLN A 102 -25.42 -19.12 7.06
N PHE A 103 -25.82 -19.05 5.79
CA PHE A 103 -25.51 -20.04 4.77
C PHE A 103 -23.99 -20.20 4.61
N CYS A 104 -23.27 -19.09 4.41
CA CYS A 104 -21.80 -19.09 4.39
C CYS A 104 -21.21 -19.47 5.76
N GLY A 105 -21.86 -19.01 6.84
CA GLY A 105 -21.45 -19.27 8.23
C GLY A 105 -21.43 -20.73 8.65
N LYS A 106 -22.18 -21.62 7.99
CA LYS A 106 -22.12 -23.08 8.25
C LYS A 106 -20.69 -23.61 8.28
N CYS A 107 -19.86 -23.08 7.39
CA CYS A 107 -18.44 -23.41 7.28
C CYS A 107 -17.57 -22.26 7.79
N HIS A 108 -17.80 -21.03 7.33
CA HIS A 108 -16.95 -19.85 7.65
C HIS A 108 -17.17 -19.29 9.06
N SER A 109 -17.99 -19.95 9.88
CA SER A 109 -18.08 -19.71 11.33
C SER A 109 -17.79 -20.96 12.17
N ASN A 110 -17.20 -21.98 11.56
CA ASN A 110 -16.81 -23.23 12.20
C ASN A 110 -15.29 -23.39 12.14
N ILE A 111 -14.63 -23.27 13.30
CA ILE A 111 -13.16 -23.33 13.38
C ILE A 111 -12.62 -24.74 13.11
N GLU A 112 -13.32 -25.79 13.54
CA GLU A 112 -12.94 -27.17 13.26
C GLU A 112 -12.96 -27.46 11.77
N PHE A 113 -14.00 -26.99 11.08
CA PHE A 113 -14.13 -27.12 9.62
C PHE A 113 -13.07 -26.30 8.89
N MET A 114 -12.94 -24.99 9.17
CA MET A 114 -11.99 -24.17 8.42
C MET A 114 -10.52 -24.54 8.67
N ARG A 115 -10.20 -25.19 9.80
CA ARG A 115 -8.85 -25.74 10.04
C ARG A 115 -8.46 -26.84 9.06
N THR A 116 -9.39 -27.57 8.45
CA THR A 116 -9.05 -28.62 7.48
C THR A 116 -8.68 -28.05 6.11
N TYR A 117 -9.13 -26.84 5.80
CA TYR A 117 -8.94 -26.18 4.49
C TYR A 117 -7.94 -25.02 4.58
N GLN A 118 -8.25 -24.01 5.40
CA GLN A 118 -7.43 -22.82 5.56
C GLN A 118 -7.40 -22.37 7.02
N PRO A 119 -6.46 -22.90 7.83
CA PRO A 119 -6.36 -22.58 9.27
C PRO A 119 -6.21 -21.09 9.59
N ARG A 120 -5.80 -20.26 8.63
CA ARG A 120 -5.57 -18.82 8.82
C ARG A 120 -6.77 -17.95 8.50
N ILE A 121 -7.88 -18.51 8.02
CA ILE A 121 -9.09 -17.73 7.79
C ILE A 121 -9.82 -17.49 9.12
N SER A 122 -10.26 -16.26 9.34
CA SER A 122 -11.01 -15.93 10.55
C SER A 122 -12.40 -16.58 10.50
N THR A 123 -12.91 -17.07 11.63
CA THR A 123 -14.24 -17.71 11.71
C THR A 123 -15.27 -16.88 12.45
N ASP A 124 -14.95 -15.62 12.76
CA ASP A 124 -15.86 -14.65 13.34
C ASP A 124 -16.46 -13.70 12.30
N GLN A 125 -16.22 -13.93 11.00
CA GLN A 125 -16.64 -13.04 9.89
C GLN A 125 -18.16 -12.78 9.89
N VAL A 126 -18.98 -13.80 10.10
CA VAL A 126 -20.45 -13.65 10.17
C VAL A 126 -20.87 -12.85 11.40
N LYS A 127 -20.20 -13.07 12.54
CA LYS A 127 -20.45 -12.30 13.75
C LYS A 127 -20.11 -10.82 13.52
N GLN A 128 -18.98 -10.54 12.88
CA GLN A 128 -18.59 -9.17 12.51
C GLN A 128 -19.60 -8.56 11.52
N TYR A 129 -20.10 -9.33 10.56
CA TYR A 129 -21.12 -8.86 9.60
C TYR A 129 -22.38 -8.33 10.27
N TYR A 130 -22.92 -9.05 11.26
CA TYR A 130 -24.08 -8.57 12.00
C TYR A 130 -23.81 -7.35 12.91
N GLN A 131 -22.54 -6.98 13.11
CA GLN A 131 -22.14 -5.75 13.79
C GLN A 131 -21.91 -4.60 12.79
N SER A 132 -21.98 -4.86 11.48
CA SER A 132 -21.90 -3.82 10.45
C SER A 132 -23.25 -3.16 10.22
N VAL A 133 -23.25 -1.92 9.71
CA VAL A 133 -24.49 -1.23 9.30
C VAL A 133 -25.26 -2.03 8.25
N HIS A 134 -24.56 -2.72 7.34
CA HIS A 134 -25.21 -3.61 6.38
C HIS A 134 -25.93 -4.77 7.08
N GLY A 135 -25.28 -5.45 8.02
CA GLY A 135 -25.91 -6.55 8.77
C GLY A 135 -27.03 -6.09 9.70
N GLU A 136 -26.89 -4.95 10.36
CA GLU A 136 -27.93 -4.36 11.20
C GLU A 136 -29.20 -4.04 10.42
N LEU A 137 -29.06 -3.47 9.22
CA LEU A 137 -30.18 -3.15 8.34
C LEU A 137 -30.79 -4.41 7.71
N LEU A 138 -29.98 -5.42 7.37
CA LEU A 138 -30.47 -6.70 6.88
C LEU A 138 -31.38 -7.37 7.92
N VAL A 139 -30.98 -7.38 9.20
CA VAL A 139 -31.79 -7.92 10.30
C VAL A 139 -33.10 -7.14 10.48
N LYS A 140 -33.13 -5.85 10.12
CA LYS A 140 -34.34 -5.02 10.10
C LYS A 140 -35.22 -5.24 8.85
N GLY A 141 -34.84 -6.16 7.96
CA GLY A 141 -35.58 -6.51 6.74
C GLY A 141 -35.22 -5.69 5.51
N ASP A 142 -34.13 -4.93 5.54
CA ASP A 142 -33.65 -4.20 4.36
C ASP A 142 -32.84 -5.12 3.43
N ASN A 143 -33.50 -5.68 2.42
CA ASN A 143 -32.88 -6.58 1.44
C ASN A 143 -32.03 -5.88 0.36
N LYS A 144 -31.88 -4.57 0.45
CA LYS A 144 -31.08 -3.78 -0.49
C LYS A 144 -29.64 -3.57 0.02
N VAL A 145 -29.36 -3.84 1.28
CA VAL A 145 -27.99 -3.77 1.81
C VAL A 145 -27.09 -4.89 1.28
N ALA A 146 -25.78 -4.72 1.40
CA ALA A 146 -24.82 -5.72 0.98
C ALA A 146 -24.81 -6.94 1.91
N ASP A 147 -24.66 -8.12 1.34
CA ASP A 147 -24.41 -9.40 2.02
C ASP A 147 -23.08 -10.01 1.55
N CYS A 148 -22.77 -11.23 1.98
CA CYS A 148 -21.54 -11.93 1.60
C CYS A 148 -21.37 -12.02 0.07
N THR A 149 -22.44 -12.31 -0.66
CA THR A 149 -22.42 -12.50 -2.12
C THR A 149 -22.31 -11.19 -2.89
N SER A 150 -22.70 -10.07 -2.26
CA SER A 150 -22.56 -8.74 -2.85
C SER A 150 -21.09 -8.36 -3.07
N CYS A 151 -20.20 -8.85 -2.20
CA CYS A 151 -18.76 -8.64 -2.30
C CYS A 151 -18.04 -9.84 -2.94
N HIS A 152 -18.38 -11.08 -2.57
CA HIS A 152 -17.65 -12.29 -2.99
C HIS A 152 -18.22 -13.01 -4.22
N THR A 153 -19.35 -12.56 -4.76
CA THR A 153 -20.25 -13.29 -5.68
C THR A 153 -20.97 -14.48 -5.01
N ALA A 154 -22.04 -14.96 -5.63
CA ALA A 154 -22.77 -16.14 -5.15
C ALA A 154 -22.17 -17.46 -5.66
N HIS A 155 -21.61 -17.43 -6.87
CA HIS A 155 -20.93 -18.54 -7.54
C HIS A 155 -19.67 -17.99 -8.24
N GLY A 156 -18.64 -18.82 -8.39
CA GLY A 156 -17.35 -18.38 -8.92
C GLY A 156 -16.60 -17.56 -7.88
N ILE A 157 -16.68 -17.95 -6.60
CA ILE A 157 -16.09 -17.22 -5.49
C ILE A 157 -14.57 -17.35 -5.60
N ILE A 158 -13.88 -16.25 -5.89
CA ILE A 158 -12.42 -16.26 -6.08
C ILE A 158 -11.73 -15.78 -4.81
N SER A 159 -10.62 -16.45 -4.46
CA SER A 159 -9.71 -16.04 -3.38
C SER A 159 -9.36 -14.56 -3.43
N SER A 160 -9.37 -13.88 -2.28
CA SER A 160 -9.05 -12.44 -2.18
C SER A 160 -7.62 -12.07 -2.58
N LYS A 161 -6.75 -13.07 -2.77
CA LYS A 161 -5.37 -12.90 -3.27
C LYS A 161 -5.28 -12.92 -4.79
N ASP A 162 -6.33 -13.35 -5.48
CA ASP A 162 -6.37 -13.41 -6.93
C ASP A 162 -6.82 -12.04 -7.50
N PRO A 163 -6.07 -11.44 -8.44
CA PRO A 163 -6.42 -10.16 -9.05
C PRO A 163 -7.78 -10.10 -9.76
N ARG A 164 -8.40 -11.25 -10.07
CA ARG A 164 -9.73 -11.34 -10.68
C ARG A 164 -10.85 -11.28 -9.64
N SER A 165 -10.54 -11.50 -8.36
CA SER A 165 -11.52 -11.45 -7.29
C SER A 165 -12.08 -10.05 -7.11
N THR A 166 -13.39 -9.94 -6.93
CA THR A 166 -14.08 -8.67 -6.63
C THR A 166 -13.62 -8.06 -5.30
N VAL A 167 -13.05 -8.86 -4.41
CA VAL A 167 -12.48 -8.41 -3.13
C VAL A 167 -10.95 -8.32 -3.13
N TYR A 168 -10.32 -8.43 -4.30
CA TYR A 168 -8.90 -8.08 -4.44
C TYR A 168 -8.70 -6.58 -4.22
N SER A 169 -7.60 -6.17 -3.57
CA SER A 169 -7.38 -4.79 -3.12
C SER A 169 -7.65 -3.73 -4.22
N LEU A 170 -7.17 -3.96 -5.45
CA LEU A 170 -7.41 -3.05 -6.60
C LEU A 170 -8.88 -2.97 -7.05
N ASN A 171 -9.66 -4.02 -6.78
CA ASN A 171 -11.05 -4.15 -7.22
C ASN A 171 -12.06 -3.71 -6.16
N VAL A 172 -11.67 -3.67 -4.87
CA VAL A 172 -12.59 -3.27 -3.79
C VAL A 172 -13.27 -1.91 -4.06
N PRO A 173 -12.58 -0.85 -4.50
CA PRO A 173 -13.25 0.43 -4.80
C PRO A 173 -14.33 0.27 -5.89
N GLN A 174 -14.10 -0.59 -6.89
CA GLN A 174 -15.10 -0.91 -7.91
C GLN A 174 -16.25 -1.73 -7.35
N THR A 175 -16.00 -2.62 -6.39
CA THR A 175 -17.03 -3.40 -5.73
C THR A 175 -17.96 -2.52 -4.90
N CYS A 176 -17.40 -1.60 -4.10
CA CYS A 176 -18.20 -0.69 -3.27
C CYS A 176 -19.05 0.27 -4.12
N ARG A 177 -18.47 0.86 -5.17
CA ARG A 177 -19.17 1.87 -5.99
C ARG A 177 -20.36 1.32 -6.78
N LYS A 178 -20.46 -0.01 -6.99
CA LYS A 178 -21.63 -0.64 -7.64
C LYS A 178 -22.95 -0.18 -7.00
N CYS A 179 -22.94 -0.05 -5.68
CA CYS A 179 -24.06 0.50 -4.91
C CYS A 179 -23.77 1.95 -4.50
N HIS A 180 -22.61 2.22 -3.89
CA HIS A 180 -22.36 3.51 -3.25
C HIS A 180 -22.17 4.69 -4.22
N SER A 181 -21.94 4.46 -5.52
CA SER A 181 -21.95 5.55 -6.53
C SER A 181 -23.20 5.57 -7.39
N ASN A 182 -24.22 4.78 -7.05
CA ASN A 182 -25.49 4.74 -7.76
C ASN A 182 -26.55 5.50 -6.96
N SER A 183 -26.82 6.76 -7.31
CA SER A 183 -27.78 7.62 -6.60
C SER A 183 -29.22 7.11 -6.62
N ILE A 184 -29.62 6.33 -7.63
CA ILE A 184 -30.94 5.69 -7.68
C ILE A 184 -30.97 4.54 -6.66
N TYR A 185 -29.92 3.71 -6.66
CA TYR A 185 -29.78 2.63 -5.67
C TYR A 185 -29.58 3.18 -4.27
N MET A 186 -28.93 4.32 -4.06
CA MET A 186 -28.74 4.84 -2.70
C MET A 186 -29.89 5.71 -2.20
N ARG A 187 -30.91 5.95 -3.04
CA ARG A 187 -32.10 6.69 -2.64
C ARG A 187 -32.76 6.03 -1.43
N GLY A 188 -33.02 6.83 -0.41
CA GLY A 188 -33.58 6.41 0.88
C GLY A 188 -32.53 6.18 1.97
N TYR A 189 -31.24 6.15 1.61
CA TYR A 189 -30.14 6.18 2.57
C TYR A 189 -29.59 7.61 2.67
N ASP A 190 -29.36 8.10 3.89
CA ASP A 190 -28.85 9.44 4.16
C ASP A 190 -27.31 9.49 4.09
N ILE A 191 -26.76 9.02 2.96
CA ILE A 191 -25.32 9.08 2.69
C ILE A 191 -25.04 9.62 1.28
N PRO A 192 -23.95 10.38 1.07
CA PRO A 192 -23.58 10.84 -0.27
C PRO A 192 -23.20 9.67 -1.20
N THR A 193 -23.06 9.93 -2.50
CA THR A 193 -22.75 8.90 -3.52
C THR A 193 -21.58 9.25 -4.44
N ASP A 194 -20.70 10.14 -4.02
CA ASP A 194 -19.54 10.66 -4.76
C ASP A 194 -18.20 10.23 -4.13
N GLN A 195 -18.23 9.33 -3.14
CA GLN A 195 -17.07 8.97 -2.33
C GLN A 195 -16.03 8.18 -3.11
N TYR A 196 -16.44 7.39 -4.10
CA TYR A 196 -15.48 6.74 -4.98
C TYR A 196 -14.69 7.78 -5.79
N GLU A 197 -15.38 8.76 -6.34
CA GLU A 197 -14.80 9.85 -7.10
C GLU A 197 -13.85 10.67 -6.22
N ILE A 198 -14.28 11.04 -5.00
CA ILE A 198 -13.45 11.74 -4.02
C ILE A 198 -12.23 10.91 -3.62
N TYR A 199 -12.43 9.63 -3.28
CA TYR A 199 -11.36 8.71 -2.89
C TYR A 199 -10.33 8.55 -4.01
N SER A 200 -10.76 8.45 -5.27
CA SER A 200 -9.86 8.30 -6.42
C SER A 200 -8.88 9.46 -6.57
N LEU A 201 -9.25 10.65 -6.08
CA LEU A 201 -8.40 11.85 -6.09
C LEU A 201 -7.45 11.94 -4.90
N SER A 202 -7.70 11.17 -3.83
CA SER A 202 -6.87 11.14 -2.62
C SER A 202 -5.49 10.52 -2.87
N VAL A 203 -4.55 10.74 -1.95
CA VAL A 203 -3.21 10.14 -2.01
C VAL A 203 -3.26 8.61 -1.96
N HIS A 204 -4.17 8.03 -1.19
CA HIS A 204 -4.38 6.58 -1.12
C HIS A 204 -5.00 6.05 -2.41
N GLY A 205 -6.04 6.73 -2.92
CA GLY A 205 -6.68 6.37 -4.18
C GLY A 205 -5.75 6.45 -5.37
N LYS A 206 -4.90 7.48 -5.46
CA LYS A 206 -3.87 7.58 -6.51
C LYS A 206 -2.83 6.47 -6.39
N ALA A 207 -2.33 6.19 -5.19
CA ALA A 207 -1.39 5.09 -4.97
C ALA A 207 -2.00 3.74 -5.39
N LEU A 208 -3.24 3.45 -4.97
CA LEU A 208 -3.91 2.19 -5.29
C LEU A 208 -4.31 2.09 -6.77
N LEU A 209 -5.03 3.08 -7.29
CA LEU A 209 -5.69 2.99 -8.59
C LEU A 209 -4.77 3.36 -9.75
N GLU A 210 -3.90 4.35 -9.58
CA GLU A 210 -2.97 4.81 -10.63
C GLU A 210 -1.64 4.05 -10.55
N LEU A 211 -1.01 3.98 -9.38
CA LEU A 211 0.30 3.36 -9.20
C LEU A 211 0.24 1.84 -8.98
N LYS A 212 -0.97 1.27 -8.81
CA LYS A 212 -1.20 -0.16 -8.54
C LYS A 212 -0.51 -0.65 -7.26
N ASP A 213 -0.30 0.26 -6.30
CA ASP A 213 0.28 -0.07 -5.00
C ASP A 213 -0.79 -0.69 -4.10
N ILE A 214 -0.80 -2.03 -4.04
CA ILE A 214 -1.72 -2.78 -3.18
C ILE A 214 -1.44 -2.63 -1.67
N GLY A 215 -0.33 -1.96 -1.31
CA GLY A 215 -0.05 -1.56 0.06
C GLY A 215 -0.78 -0.27 0.47
N ALA A 216 -1.35 0.46 -0.48
CA ALA A 216 -2.22 1.60 -0.18
C ALA A 216 -3.58 1.12 0.34
N PRO A 217 -4.14 1.78 1.37
CA PRO A 217 -5.41 1.38 1.95
C PRO A 217 -6.58 1.64 1.00
N THR A 218 -7.53 0.72 0.94
CA THR A 218 -8.77 0.77 0.17
C THR A 218 -10.00 0.92 1.08
N CYS A 219 -11.22 0.90 0.53
CA CYS A 219 -12.45 1.27 1.23
C CYS A 219 -12.67 0.45 2.53
N ASN A 220 -12.49 -0.86 2.44
CA ASN A 220 -12.61 -1.83 3.54
C ASN A 220 -11.47 -1.74 4.57
N ASP A 221 -10.33 -1.12 4.28
CA ASP A 221 -9.27 -0.93 5.28
C ASP A 221 -9.64 0.15 6.30
N CYS A 222 -10.52 1.08 5.93
CA CYS A 222 -11.09 2.08 6.85
C CYS A 222 -12.50 1.71 7.34
N HIS A 223 -13.36 1.17 6.46
CA HIS A 223 -14.76 0.84 6.80
C HIS A 223 -14.93 -0.58 7.37
N GLY A 224 -13.89 -1.40 7.29
CA GLY A 224 -13.88 -2.79 7.71
C GLY A 224 -14.20 -3.77 6.57
N ASN A 225 -13.71 -5.01 6.73
CA ASN A 225 -13.89 -6.10 5.76
C ASN A 225 -15.24 -6.79 5.91
N HIS A 226 -15.49 -7.31 7.11
CA HIS A 226 -16.72 -8.02 7.44
C HIS A 226 -17.53 -7.35 8.54
N GLY A 227 -16.94 -6.53 9.40
CA GLY A 227 -17.68 -5.73 10.39
C GLY A 227 -17.51 -4.24 10.16
N ALA A 228 -18.47 -3.44 10.67
CA ALA A 228 -18.23 -2.01 10.83
C ALA A 228 -17.46 -1.85 12.14
N THR A 229 -16.21 -1.38 12.01
CA THR A 229 -15.38 -0.91 13.11
C THR A 229 -14.91 -2.02 14.10
N PRO A 230 -13.59 -2.29 14.19
CA PRO A 230 -13.08 -3.24 15.19
C PRO A 230 -13.55 -2.86 16.61
N PRO A 231 -13.89 -3.84 17.47
CA PRO A 231 -14.34 -3.57 18.84
C PRO A 231 -13.32 -2.68 19.57
N GLY A 232 -13.74 -1.48 19.98
CA GLY A 232 -12.88 -0.50 20.68
C GLY A 232 -12.38 0.69 19.86
N ILE A 233 -12.67 0.75 18.55
CA ILE A 233 -12.26 1.86 17.67
C ILE A 233 -13.42 2.85 17.50
N ALA A 234 -13.82 3.53 18.57
CA ALA A 234 -14.88 4.55 18.51
C ALA A 234 -14.46 5.84 17.76
N SER A 235 -13.28 5.89 17.11
CA SER A 235 -12.73 7.10 16.53
C SER A 235 -11.95 6.84 15.25
N VAL A 236 -12.30 7.58 14.18
CA VAL A 236 -11.59 7.63 12.88
C VAL A 236 -10.08 7.84 13.07
N THR A 237 -9.69 8.59 14.11
CA THR A 237 -8.30 8.82 14.53
C THR A 237 -7.48 7.54 14.65
N HIS A 238 -8.05 6.47 15.20
CA HIS A 238 -7.30 5.24 15.42
C HIS A 238 -7.21 4.36 14.16
N LEU A 239 -8.13 4.50 13.19
CA LEU A 239 -8.00 3.88 11.88
C LEU A 239 -6.76 4.41 11.15
N CYS A 240 -6.61 5.73 11.08
CA CYS A 240 -5.42 6.37 10.49
C CYS A 240 -4.14 5.94 11.20
N GLY A 241 -4.20 5.88 12.54
CA GLY A 241 -3.06 5.53 13.37
C GLY A 241 -2.60 4.07 13.29
N SER A 242 -3.43 3.15 12.78
CA SER A 242 -3.02 1.74 12.56
C SER A 242 -1.83 1.63 11.59
N CYS A 243 -1.74 2.56 10.63
CA CYS A 243 -0.59 2.71 9.72
C CYS A 243 0.29 3.90 10.09
N HIS A 244 -0.30 5.02 10.54
CA HIS A 244 0.43 6.25 10.89
C HIS A 244 0.75 6.36 12.39
N LEU A 245 1.33 5.29 12.95
CA LEU A 245 1.56 5.13 14.39
C LEU A 245 2.33 6.30 15.01
N ASN A 246 3.42 6.74 14.37
CA ASN A 246 4.23 7.86 14.89
C ASN A 246 3.43 9.16 14.96
N ASN A 247 2.60 9.46 13.95
CA ASN A 247 1.78 10.66 13.94
C ASN A 247 0.71 10.59 15.02
N LEU A 248 0.06 9.43 15.17
CA LEU A 248 -0.95 9.19 16.19
C LEU A 248 -0.36 9.36 17.59
N GLU A 249 0.80 8.77 17.86
CA GLU A 249 1.44 8.82 19.16
C GLU A 249 1.82 10.25 19.55
N LEU A 250 2.43 11.00 18.63
CA LEU A 250 2.77 12.40 18.87
C LEU A 250 1.53 13.26 19.08
N PHE A 251 0.47 13.06 18.28
CA PHE A 251 -0.77 13.82 18.38
C PHE A 251 -1.51 13.55 19.68
N ARG A 252 -1.65 12.30 20.10
CA ARG A 252 -2.39 11.91 21.32
C ARG A 252 -1.82 12.51 22.60
N GLN A 253 -0.53 12.82 22.61
CA GLN A 253 0.13 13.47 23.74
C GLN A 253 -0.19 14.97 23.85
N THR A 254 -0.85 15.56 22.86
CA THR A 254 -1.12 17.00 22.80
C THR A 254 -2.38 17.39 23.56
N ARG A 255 -2.43 18.64 24.00
CA ARG A 255 -3.66 19.23 24.59
C ARG A 255 -4.81 19.30 23.57
N MET A 256 -4.49 19.42 22.28
CA MET A 256 -5.45 19.46 21.18
C MET A 256 -6.20 18.13 21.07
N ALA A 257 -5.48 17.00 21.08
CA ALA A 257 -6.08 15.68 20.98
C ALA A 257 -7.08 15.43 22.12
N LYS A 258 -6.69 15.76 23.36
CA LYS A 258 -7.60 15.65 24.52
C LYS A 258 -8.85 16.52 24.33
N LYS A 259 -8.70 17.74 23.80
CA LYS A 259 -9.83 18.65 23.60
C LYS A 259 -10.77 18.16 22.49
N PHE A 260 -10.22 17.58 21.41
CA PHE A 260 -11.02 17.00 20.34
C PHE A 260 -11.84 15.82 20.85
N GLU A 261 -11.25 14.95 21.66
CA GLU A 261 -11.97 13.84 22.31
C GLU A 261 -13.10 14.34 23.22
N GLU A 262 -12.86 15.37 24.05
CA GLU A 262 -13.89 16.00 24.88
C GLU A 262 -15.06 16.59 24.07
N LEU A 263 -14.80 17.05 22.84
CA LEU A 263 -15.79 17.65 21.95
C LEU A 263 -16.44 16.63 20.99
N GLY A 264 -16.05 15.36 21.06
CA GLY A 264 -16.53 14.34 20.12
C GLY A 264 -16.02 14.53 18.68
N LEU A 265 -14.98 15.34 18.47
CA LEU A 265 -14.32 15.52 17.19
C LEU A 265 -13.31 14.37 16.99
N HIS A 266 -13.31 13.72 15.84
CA HIS A 266 -12.21 12.81 15.49
C HIS A 266 -11.04 13.67 14.96
N GLY A 267 -9.80 13.32 15.29
CA GLY A 267 -8.74 14.33 15.31
C GLY A 267 -8.00 14.54 14.00
N CYS A 268 -7.68 13.44 13.29
CA CYS A 268 -6.85 13.50 12.09
C CYS A 268 -7.58 14.21 10.95
N GLU A 269 -8.87 13.95 10.78
CA GLU A 269 -9.66 14.44 9.65
C GLU A 269 -9.99 15.93 9.74
N GLN A 270 -9.89 16.55 10.92
CA GLN A 270 -10.08 18.01 11.06
C GLN A 270 -9.03 18.80 10.25
N CYS A 271 -7.85 18.21 10.07
CA CYS A 271 -6.78 18.80 9.25
C CYS A 271 -6.64 18.06 7.92
N HIS A 272 -6.71 16.73 7.90
CA HIS A 272 -6.35 15.93 6.73
C HIS A 272 -7.53 15.42 5.88
N GLY A 273 -8.78 15.57 6.35
CA GLY A 273 -9.95 14.93 5.75
C GLY A 273 -9.95 13.40 5.93
N TYR A 274 -10.95 12.73 5.33
CA TYR A 274 -11.16 11.27 5.48
C TYR A 274 -11.31 10.52 4.15
N HIS A 275 -12.01 11.05 3.14
CA HIS A 275 -12.08 10.45 1.80
C HIS A 275 -11.19 11.16 0.77
N SER A 276 -10.92 12.45 0.95
CA SER A 276 -10.12 13.29 0.04
C SER A 276 -8.69 13.53 0.53
N VAL A 277 -8.14 12.61 1.33
CA VAL A 277 -6.85 12.78 2.00
C VAL A 277 -5.77 13.17 1.00
N GLN A 278 -5.21 14.37 1.16
CA GLN A 278 -4.20 14.89 0.25
C GLN A 278 -2.80 14.45 0.63
N LYS A 279 -1.88 14.45 -0.34
CA LYS A 279 -0.46 14.25 -0.07
C LYS A 279 0.00 15.34 0.90
N ALA A 280 0.62 14.96 2.01
CA ALA A 280 1.13 15.92 2.98
C ALA A 280 2.13 16.89 2.31
N MET A 281 1.87 18.19 2.47
CA MET A 281 2.68 19.27 1.93
C MET A 281 3.13 20.22 3.05
N ASP A 282 4.30 20.83 2.89
CA ASP A 282 4.85 21.76 3.89
C ASP A 282 3.96 23.01 4.06
N ASP A 283 3.18 23.38 3.04
CA ASP A 283 2.26 24.52 3.08
C ASP A 283 0.97 24.27 3.87
N PHE A 284 0.70 23.02 4.27
CA PHE A 284 -0.39 22.70 5.21
C PHE A 284 -0.12 23.24 6.61
N VAL A 285 1.14 23.53 6.92
CA VAL A 285 1.57 24.08 8.21
C VAL A 285 2.07 25.51 8.01
N GLY A 286 1.53 26.44 8.80
CA GLY A 286 1.87 27.85 8.73
C GLY A 286 0.64 28.73 8.79
N THR A 287 0.76 29.90 8.18
CA THR A 287 -0.22 30.98 8.25
C THR A 287 -0.75 31.42 6.88
N LYS A 288 -0.50 30.61 5.85
CA LYS A 288 -1.05 30.85 4.50
C LYS A 288 -2.49 30.38 4.44
N GLN A 289 -3.25 30.86 3.45
CA GLN A 289 -4.63 30.42 3.19
C GLN A 289 -4.78 28.89 3.00
N THR A 290 -3.71 28.21 2.58
CA THR A 290 -3.66 26.75 2.39
C THR A 290 -3.34 25.97 3.67
N SER A 291 -3.03 26.66 4.78
CA SER A 291 -2.61 26.03 6.04
C SER A 291 -3.81 25.73 6.93
N PHE A 292 -3.81 24.57 7.59
CA PHE A 292 -4.94 24.13 8.42
C PHE A 292 -5.02 24.86 9.76
N CYS A 293 -3.90 25.36 10.26
CA CYS A 293 -3.82 25.98 11.59
C CYS A 293 -4.71 27.23 11.69
N ILE A 294 -4.73 28.05 10.63
CA ILE A 294 -5.45 29.33 10.62
C ILE A 294 -6.96 29.19 10.44
N THR A 295 -7.46 27.98 10.20
CA THR A 295 -8.91 27.71 10.22
C THR A 295 -9.49 27.95 11.62
N CYS A 296 -8.67 27.78 12.67
CA CYS A 296 -9.07 27.95 14.06
C CYS A 296 -8.21 28.97 14.83
N HIS A 297 -7.04 29.35 14.30
CA HIS A 297 -6.08 30.23 14.96
C HIS A 297 -5.91 31.56 14.23
N GLU A 298 -6.04 32.65 14.97
CA GLU A 298 -5.93 34.02 14.46
C GLU A 298 -4.59 34.66 14.82
N GLU A 299 -4.21 35.69 14.07
CA GLU A 299 -2.99 36.43 14.32
C GLU A 299 -2.96 37.01 15.74
N GLY A 300 -1.85 36.80 16.44
CA GLY A 300 -1.68 37.19 17.84
C GLY A 300 -1.96 36.08 18.84
N ASP A 301 -2.56 34.95 18.42
CA ASP A 301 -2.71 33.78 19.28
C ASP A 301 -1.45 32.87 19.28
N LYS A 302 -1.33 32.03 20.32
CA LYS A 302 -0.17 31.14 20.49
C LYS A 302 -0.10 30.03 19.44
N GLY A 303 -1.24 29.57 18.92
CA GLY A 303 -1.29 28.54 17.88
C GLY A 303 -0.83 29.09 16.53
N TYR A 304 -1.21 30.32 16.20
CA TYR A 304 -0.79 31.04 15.00
C TYR A 304 0.73 31.25 14.99
N GLU A 305 1.30 31.78 16.08
CA GLU A 305 2.75 31.95 16.17
C GLU A 305 3.51 30.61 16.19
N THR A 306 2.96 29.58 16.82
CA THR A 306 3.51 28.22 16.76
C THR A 306 3.54 27.69 15.32
N ALA A 307 2.43 27.80 14.59
CA ALA A 307 2.32 27.34 13.20
C ALA A 307 3.30 28.09 12.28
N LYS A 308 3.40 29.41 12.43
CA LYS A 308 4.35 30.28 11.71
C LYS A 308 5.79 29.82 11.92
N ASN A 309 6.19 29.59 13.18
CA ASN A 309 7.55 29.16 13.52
C ASN A 309 7.86 27.77 12.97
N ILE A 310 6.94 26.80 13.11
CA ILE A 310 7.10 25.45 12.54
C ILE A 310 7.29 25.53 11.02
N SER A 311 6.43 26.29 10.32
CA SER A 311 6.54 26.47 8.86
C SER A 311 7.87 27.07 8.46
N TYR A 312 8.36 28.09 9.20
CA TYR A 312 9.65 28.71 8.96
C TYR A 312 10.81 27.70 9.11
N TYR A 313 10.86 26.94 10.19
CA TYR A 313 11.95 25.99 10.44
C TYR A 313 12.00 24.85 9.40
N ILE A 314 10.83 24.34 8.98
CA ILE A 314 10.76 23.31 7.94
C ILE A 314 11.21 23.89 6.60
N LYS A 315 10.72 25.07 6.21
CA LYS A 315 11.09 25.72 4.95
C LYS A 315 12.57 26.05 4.86
N ASP A 316 13.17 26.54 5.95
CA ASP A 316 14.62 26.80 6.01
C ASP A 316 15.44 25.51 5.72
N LEU A 317 15.07 24.40 6.37
CA LEU A 317 15.72 23.11 6.13
C LEU A 317 15.51 22.58 4.71
N VAL A 318 14.30 22.72 4.16
CA VAL A 318 13.98 22.32 2.77
C VAL A 318 14.83 23.10 1.79
N ASN A 319 14.90 24.43 1.92
CA ASN A 319 15.71 25.28 1.05
C ASN A 319 17.20 24.90 1.11
N LEU A 320 17.70 24.61 2.31
CA LEU A 320 19.07 24.15 2.51
C LEU A 320 19.32 22.79 1.83
N TYR A 321 18.38 21.85 1.96
CA TYR A 321 18.43 20.54 1.32
C TYR A 321 18.42 20.65 -0.22
N ASP A 322 17.56 21.49 -0.78
CA ASP A 322 17.47 21.71 -2.22
C ASP A 322 18.73 22.38 -2.78
N SER A 323 19.31 23.33 -2.04
CA SER A 323 20.60 23.91 -2.38
C SER A 323 21.71 22.84 -2.39
N ALA A 324 21.69 21.91 -1.44
CA ALA A 324 22.68 20.85 -1.35
C ALA A 324 22.54 19.83 -2.50
N ASN A 325 21.31 19.47 -2.88
CA ASN A 325 21.03 18.64 -4.05
C ASN A 325 21.53 19.29 -5.35
N THR A 326 21.37 20.60 -5.48
CA THR A 326 21.87 21.35 -6.64
C THR A 326 23.40 21.30 -6.73
N LYS A 327 24.10 21.46 -5.61
CA LYS A 327 25.57 21.32 -5.56
C LYS A 327 26.02 19.89 -5.84
N MET A 328 25.35 18.90 -5.26
CA MET A 328 25.58 17.49 -5.53
C MET A 328 25.41 17.15 -7.02
N LEU A 329 24.39 17.69 -7.68
CA LEU A 329 24.21 17.53 -9.12
C LEU A 329 25.39 18.11 -9.91
N ASN A 330 25.92 19.27 -9.51
CA ASN A 330 27.10 19.87 -10.13
C ASN A 330 28.35 18.98 -9.97
N VAL A 331 28.58 18.41 -8.78
CA VAL A 331 29.66 17.44 -8.51
C VAL A 331 29.54 16.24 -9.45
N LYS A 332 28.35 15.66 -9.58
CA LYS A 332 28.07 14.52 -10.47
C LYS A 332 28.34 14.84 -11.94
N ILE A 333 27.86 15.98 -12.43
CA ILE A 333 28.08 16.41 -13.82
C ILE A 333 29.58 16.58 -14.12
N LYS A 334 30.37 17.00 -13.13
CA LYS A 334 31.84 17.15 -13.25
C LYS A 334 32.61 15.83 -13.11
N GLY A 335 31.95 14.72 -12.78
CA GLY A 335 32.58 13.42 -12.56
C GLY A 335 33.48 13.37 -11.31
N MET A 336 33.18 14.22 -10.32
CA MET A 336 33.89 14.25 -9.03
C MET A 336 33.27 13.26 -8.02
N ASN A 337 33.95 13.00 -6.91
CA ASN A 337 33.49 12.00 -5.94
C ASN A 337 32.23 12.51 -5.23
N ASP A 338 31.17 11.73 -5.30
CA ASP A 338 29.83 12.11 -4.84
C ASP A 338 29.28 11.19 -3.74
N ILE A 339 30.05 10.17 -3.35
CA ILE A 339 29.61 9.10 -2.44
C ILE A 339 29.28 9.63 -1.05
N ASP A 340 30.24 10.30 -0.40
CA ASP A 340 30.10 10.81 0.97
C ASP A 340 29.04 11.93 1.05
N ILE A 341 28.96 12.76 0.01
CA ILE A 341 27.92 13.78 -0.15
C ILE A 341 26.54 13.09 -0.21
N GLY A 342 26.43 12.00 -0.97
CA GLY A 342 25.20 11.22 -1.09
C GLY A 342 24.72 10.67 0.26
N PHE A 343 25.62 10.11 1.07
CA PHE A 343 25.29 9.62 2.41
C PHE A 343 24.80 10.75 3.33
N LEU A 344 25.51 11.88 3.35
CA LEU A 344 25.12 13.05 4.15
C LEU A 344 23.75 13.59 3.72
N LEU A 345 23.46 13.65 2.42
CA LEU A 345 22.15 14.09 1.93
C LEU A 345 21.05 13.08 2.24
N GLN A 346 21.33 11.78 2.25
CA GLN A 346 20.35 10.77 2.67
C GLN A 346 20.01 10.94 4.16
N GLU A 347 21.01 11.14 5.01
CA GLU A 347 20.82 11.39 6.43
C GLU A 347 20.10 12.72 6.70
N GLY A 348 20.46 13.79 6.00
CA GLY A 348 19.77 15.07 6.05
C GLY A 348 18.30 14.97 5.64
N ARG A 349 17.99 14.18 4.59
CA ARG A 349 16.61 13.88 4.19
C ARG A 349 15.85 13.13 5.27
N GLN A 350 16.49 12.19 5.96
CA GLN A 350 15.88 11.47 7.07
C GLN A 350 15.53 12.45 8.22
N LYS A 351 16.42 13.38 8.57
CA LYS A 351 16.13 14.42 9.57
C LYS A 351 15.01 15.37 9.15
N LEU A 352 14.88 15.66 7.86
CA LEU A 352 13.75 16.43 7.33
C LEU A 352 12.41 15.65 7.49
N ILE A 353 12.39 14.34 7.25
CA ILE A 353 11.20 13.50 7.46
C ILE A 353 10.84 13.46 8.96
N GLU A 354 11.83 13.29 9.84
CA GLU A 354 11.63 13.35 11.30
C GLU A 354 11.05 14.71 11.72
N SER A 355 11.58 15.80 11.18
CA SER A 355 11.12 17.17 11.46
C SER A 355 9.65 17.38 11.03
N ARG A 356 9.28 16.90 9.84
CA ARG A 356 7.88 16.94 9.35
C ARG A 356 6.94 16.10 10.21
N THR A 357 7.42 14.97 10.73
CA THR A 357 6.64 14.10 11.63
C THR A 357 6.36 14.81 12.96
N LEU A 358 7.35 15.53 13.50
CA LEU A 358 7.24 16.28 14.76
C LEU A 358 6.21 17.43 14.74
N VAL A 359 5.71 17.84 13.58
CA VAL A 359 4.59 18.80 13.47
C VAL A 359 3.39 18.37 14.33
N HIS A 360 3.12 17.06 14.43
CA HIS A 360 2.02 16.50 15.20
C HIS A 360 2.15 16.69 16.72
N THR A 361 3.30 17.19 17.21
CA THR A 361 3.49 17.59 18.61
C THR A 361 2.95 18.99 18.90
N PHE A 362 2.73 19.80 17.86
CA PHE A 362 2.44 21.23 17.93
C PHE A 362 3.44 22.01 18.80
N ASP A 363 4.70 21.56 18.84
CA ASP A 363 5.78 22.19 19.58
C ASP A 363 6.87 22.69 18.62
N ALA A 364 6.93 24.01 18.45
CA ALA A 364 7.89 24.65 17.56
C ALA A 364 9.35 24.42 17.99
N ASN A 365 9.63 24.26 19.29
CA ASN A 365 10.99 24.05 19.78
C ASN A 365 11.49 22.66 19.40
N ARG A 366 10.66 21.63 19.56
CA ARG A 366 10.99 20.26 19.16
C ARG A 366 11.26 20.16 17.66
N VAL A 367 10.46 20.84 16.84
CA VAL A 367 10.70 20.91 15.39
C VAL A 367 12.03 21.63 15.10
N ASN A 368 12.28 22.78 15.73
CA ASN A 368 13.52 23.55 15.54
C ASN A 368 14.78 22.77 15.91
N GLU A 369 14.76 22.02 17.02
CA GLU A 369 15.87 21.17 17.43
C GLU A 369 16.19 20.14 16.34
N LYS A 370 15.16 19.45 15.82
CA LYS A 370 15.35 18.44 14.79
C LYS A 370 15.79 19.04 13.45
N THR A 371 15.27 20.22 13.09
CA THR A 371 15.68 20.88 11.84
C THR A 371 17.11 21.38 11.92
N LYS A 372 17.58 21.83 13.09
CA LYS A 372 18.99 22.19 13.32
C LYS A 372 19.93 21.00 13.19
N GLU A 373 19.55 19.83 13.73
CA GLU A 373 20.32 18.59 13.53
C GLU A 373 20.49 18.28 12.03
N GLY A 374 19.37 18.26 11.28
CA GLY A 374 19.41 18.04 9.83
C GLY A 374 20.20 19.11 9.08
N GLY A 375 20.04 20.37 9.47
CA GLY A 375 20.74 21.50 8.86
C GLY A 375 22.26 21.44 9.03
N LYS A 376 22.76 20.90 10.15
CA LYS A 376 24.19 20.68 10.36
C LYS A 376 24.74 19.66 9.34
N ILE A 377 24.08 18.51 9.22
CA ILE A 377 24.47 17.42 8.30
C ILE A 377 24.45 17.90 6.84
N ILE A 378 23.40 18.63 6.45
CA ILE A 378 23.29 19.14 5.08
C ILE A 378 24.37 20.20 4.79
N LYS A 379 24.70 21.07 5.75
CA LYS A 379 25.80 22.04 5.60
C LYS A 379 27.15 21.35 5.42
N GLU A 380 27.39 20.25 6.12
CA GLU A 380 28.59 19.43 5.93
C GLU A 380 28.64 18.84 4.51
N GLY A 381 27.51 18.34 4.01
CA GLY A 381 27.39 17.86 2.62
C GLY A 381 27.63 18.96 1.57
N ILE A 382 27.12 20.18 1.82
CA ILE A 382 27.38 21.35 0.97
C ILE A 382 28.87 21.69 0.94
N ALA A 383 29.52 21.74 2.11
CA ALA A 383 30.94 22.08 2.20
C ALA A 383 31.81 21.04 1.47
N LEU A 384 31.45 19.76 1.57
CA LEU A 384 32.15 18.70 0.84
C LEU A 384 31.92 18.80 -0.68
N ALA A 385 30.69 19.10 -1.11
CA ALA A 385 30.39 19.33 -2.53
C ALA A 385 31.18 20.51 -3.10
N ASP A 386 31.30 21.60 -2.36
CA ASP A 386 32.09 22.76 -2.77
C ASP A 386 33.58 22.42 -2.86
N LYS A 387 34.11 21.64 -1.90
CA LYS A 387 35.49 21.14 -1.95
C LYS A 387 35.76 20.29 -3.19
N GLU A 388 34.86 19.37 -3.54
CA GLU A 388 35.00 18.53 -4.74
C GLU A 388 34.96 19.36 -6.03
N VAL A 389 34.12 20.40 -6.08
CA VAL A 389 34.09 21.33 -7.22
C VAL A 389 35.40 22.13 -7.30
N ASP A 390 35.95 22.59 -6.19
CA ASP A 390 37.23 23.30 -6.16
C ASP A 390 38.38 22.39 -6.59
N GLU A 391 38.39 21.13 -6.15
CA GLU A 391 39.36 20.13 -6.59
C GLU A 391 39.31 19.88 -8.11
N PHE A 392 38.12 19.87 -8.72
CA PHE A 392 37.97 19.77 -10.17
C PHE A 392 38.70 20.91 -10.89
N TYR A 393 38.48 22.15 -10.48
CA TYR A 393 39.12 23.32 -11.09
C TYR A 393 40.63 23.34 -10.85
N SER A 394 41.07 22.95 -9.64
CA SER A 394 42.48 22.81 -9.31
C SER A 394 43.19 21.79 -10.21
N ARG A 395 42.61 20.59 -10.40
CA ARG A 395 43.15 19.54 -11.28
C ARG A 395 43.22 20.02 -12.74
N ARG A 396 42.20 20.75 -13.20
CA ARG A 396 42.16 21.29 -14.58
C ARG A 396 43.23 22.36 -14.80
N ASN A 397 43.42 23.27 -13.84
CA ASN A 397 44.47 24.28 -13.90
C ASN A 397 45.87 23.64 -13.85
N GLY A 398 46.06 22.65 -12.97
CA GLY A 398 47.30 21.88 -12.90
C GLY A 398 47.64 21.18 -14.22
N PHE A 399 46.65 20.53 -14.85
CA PHE A 399 46.82 19.89 -16.15
C PHE A 399 47.15 20.90 -17.27
N ALA A 400 46.52 22.08 -17.25
CA ALA A 400 46.82 23.14 -18.21
C ALA A 400 48.27 23.63 -18.06
N ILE A 401 48.72 23.88 -16.84
CA ILE A 401 50.11 24.27 -16.54
C ILE A 401 51.08 23.18 -16.98
N ALA A 402 50.83 21.92 -16.62
CA ALA A 402 51.68 20.79 -17.02
C ALA A 402 51.75 20.66 -18.55
N THR A 403 50.63 20.83 -19.25
CA THR A 403 50.57 20.80 -20.73
C THR A 403 51.44 21.90 -21.34
N VAL A 404 51.39 23.13 -20.81
CA VAL A 404 52.24 24.24 -21.27
C VAL A 404 53.72 23.93 -21.04
N VAL A 405 54.08 23.39 -19.88
CA VAL A 405 55.46 22.99 -19.57
C VAL A 405 55.94 21.89 -20.52
N PHE A 406 55.12 20.87 -20.77
CA PHE A 406 55.47 19.80 -21.72
C PHE A 406 55.59 20.28 -23.16
N LEU A 407 54.70 21.19 -23.61
CA LEU A 407 54.81 21.81 -24.93
C LEU A 407 56.09 22.61 -25.07
N PHE A 408 56.45 23.40 -24.05
CA PHE A 408 57.72 24.14 -24.04
C PHE A 408 58.93 23.21 -24.14
N LEU A 409 58.96 22.13 -23.34
CA LEU A 409 60.02 21.12 -23.40
C LEU A 409 60.09 20.43 -24.76
N ALA A 410 58.94 20.08 -25.35
CA ALA A 410 58.88 19.46 -26.67
C ALA A 410 59.40 20.39 -27.77
N VAL A 411 59.03 21.68 -27.74
CA VAL A 411 59.54 22.69 -28.68
C VAL A 411 61.04 22.90 -28.50
N ALA A 412 61.52 23.01 -27.25
CA ALA A 412 62.95 23.15 -26.96
C ALA A 412 63.75 21.94 -27.48
N LEU A 413 63.24 20.73 -27.25
CA LEU A 413 63.85 19.49 -27.75
C LEU A 413 63.87 19.46 -29.28
N PHE A 414 62.76 19.81 -29.93
CA PHE A 414 62.67 19.89 -31.39
C PHE A 414 63.69 20.88 -31.99
N LEU A 415 63.76 22.09 -31.43
CA LEU A 415 64.75 23.10 -31.84
C LEU A 415 66.18 22.59 -31.65
N LYS A 416 66.45 21.87 -30.55
CA LYS A 416 67.77 21.31 -30.29
C LYS A 416 68.14 20.19 -31.27
N ILE A 417 67.20 19.33 -31.63
CA ILE A 417 67.40 18.30 -32.66
C ILE A 417 67.73 18.95 -34.00
N LYS A 418 66.98 19.99 -34.41
CA LYS A 418 67.27 20.76 -35.62
C LYS A 418 68.66 21.41 -35.63
N ASP A 419 69.10 21.98 -34.51
CA ASP A 419 70.47 22.53 -34.36
C ASP A 419 71.54 21.44 -34.58
N ILE A 420 71.33 20.25 -34.02
CA ILE A 420 72.25 19.10 -34.19
C ILE A 420 72.27 18.61 -35.64
N GLU A 421 71.12 18.51 -36.31
CA GLU A 421 71.03 18.10 -37.71
C GLU A 421 71.69 19.10 -38.66
N LEU A 422 71.53 20.41 -38.41
CA LEU A 422 72.20 21.46 -39.17
C LEU A 422 73.73 21.38 -39.02
N LYS A 423 74.22 21.14 -37.80
CA LYS A 423 75.66 20.96 -37.52
C LYS A 423 76.26 19.69 -38.12
N LYS A 424 75.44 18.70 -38.51
CA LYS A 424 75.89 17.47 -39.21
C LYS A 424 75.96 17.62 -40.73
N LYS A 425 75.33 18.66 -41.31
CA LYS A 425 75.32 18.93 -42.76
C LYS A 425 76.37 19.94 -43.22
N LEU A 426 76.98 20.66 -42.28
CA LEU A 426 78.19 21.47 -42.45
C LEU A 426 79.41 20.59 -42.11
#